data_AF-A0A354FP34-F1
#
_entry.id   AF-A0A354FP34-F1
#
_cell.length_a   1.000
_cell.length_b   1.000
_cell.length_c   1.000
_cell.angle_alpha   90.00
_cell.angle_beta   90.00
_cell.angle_gamma   90.00
#
_symmetry.space_group_name_H-M   'P 1'
#
loop_
_entity.id
_entity.type
_entity.pdbx_description
1 polymer ?
#
loop_
_entity_poly.entity_id
_entity_poly.type
_entity_poly.pdbx_seq_one_letter_code
_entity_poly.pdbx_strand_id
1 'polypeptide(L)'
;MRWLNQTLLTFLFSVGVSNATDTLSPAPNIVWIVVDDMSCHFSYQGEKRVHTPNVDRLAREGITFTKAYATAPVCSAFRSAMITGMYQTAIGAHHHRSSRGKLKLKLPEGIKTIPELFRDAGYYTTNANPSGVKPGKEDYNFVYERAKLYDGADWTKRPKGKPFFAQYQLRGGKLRNVSQWNNEAQANVVQLVTPNQVKLPPYYPDHPILRKDWADYLNAVQYTDIEVGRILATLKKENVLDETIIFFLTDHGISHARGKQFLYEEGVLIPFIVWAPERFKPEKRNDLIAHIDMSVTSLHLAGIKIPAHMQGRPLFGESAKPREYVVSARDRCDETVDRIRGIRQGDFKYIRNFYPKRPYLQP
;
A
#
# COMPACT_ATOMS: atom_id res chain seq x y z
N MET A 1 68.20 53.71 -25.30
CA MET A 1 67.65 52.37 -25.01
C MET A 1 67.00 52.40 -23.62
N ARG A 2 65.67 52.50 -23.55
CA ARG A 2 64.89 52.37 -22.31
C ARG A 2 63.81 51.33 -22.59
N TRP A 3 63.83 50.22 -21.85
CA TRP A 3 62.77 49.21 -21.84
C TRP A 3 61.85 49.51 -20.65
N LEU A 4 60.56 49.68 -20.91
CA LEU A 4 59.50 49.73 -19.89
C LEU A 4 58.80 48.38 -19.87
N ASN A 5 58.81 47.71 -18.72
CA ASN A 5 58.04 46.51 -18.43
C ASN A 5 56.56 46.88 -18.20
N GLN A 6 55.64 46.25 -18.94
CA GLN A 6 54.22 46.21 -18.60
C GLN A 6 53.89 44.86 -17.96
N THR A 7 53.52 44.90 -16.68
CA THR A 7 53.03 43.76 -15.92
C THR A 7 51.52 43.60 -16.19
N LEU A 8 51.12 42.54 -16.87
CA LEU A 8 49.70 42.16 -17.00
C LEU A 8 49.24 41.48 -15.71
N LEU A 9 48.33 42.11 -14.96
CA LEU A 9 47.56 41.44 -13.90
C LEU A 9 46.42 40.65 -14.53
N THR A 10 46.46 39.33 -14.42
CA THR A 10 45.35 38.44 -14.79
C THR A 10 44.47 38.22 -13.55
N PHE A 11 43.26 38.79 -13.55
CA PHE A 11 42.25 38.49 -12.54
C PHE A 11 41.59 37.14 -12.86
N LEU A 12 41.92 36.11 -12.07
CA LEU A 12 41.23 34.82 -12.08
C LEU A 12 39.92 34.95 -11.29
N PHE A 13 38.79 35.06 -11.99
CA PHE A 13 37.47 34.85 -11.40
C PHE A 13 37.30 33.35 -11.09
N SER A 14 37.47 32.97 -9.82
CA SER A 14 37.03 31.65 -9.34
C SER A 14 35.52 31.64 -9.24
N VAL A 15 34.84 31.19 -10.29
CA VAL A 15 33.44 30.80 -10.21
C VAL A 15 33.38 29.54 -9.34
N GLY A 16 32.99 29.72 -8.08
CA GLY A 16 32.67 28.61 -7.18
C GLY A 16 31.44 27.88 -7.72
N VAL A 17 31.66 26.82 -8.50
CA VAL A 17 30.62 25.86 -8.84
C VAL A 17 30.29 25.12 -7.54
N SER A 18 29.20 25.53 -6.89
CA SER A 18 28.63 24.79 -5.78
C SER A 18 28.08 23.48 -6.34
N ASN A 19 28.90 22.43 -6.34
CA ASN A 19 28.45 21.06 -6.52
C ASN A 19 27.72 20.62 -5.25
N ALA A 20 26.51 21.12 -5.06
CA ALA A 20 25.52 20.45 -4.22
C ALA A 20 25.17 19.15 -4.95
N THR A 21 25.97 18.11 -4.72
CA THR A 21 25.45 16.76 -4.84
C THR A 21 24.47 16.64 -3.69
N ASP A 22 23.19 16.87 -3.95
CA ASP A 22 22.12 16.55 -3.02
C ASP A 22 22.14 15.04 -2.82
N THR A 23 23.01 14.58 -1.93
CA THR A 23 23.04 13.20 -1.49
C THR A 23 21.72 12.93 -0.80
N LEU A 24 20.95 11.99 -1.34
CA LEU A 24 19.66 11.61 -0.79
C LEU A 24 19.75 11.37 0.71
N SER A 25 18.80 11.94 1.47
CA SER A 25 18.78 11.81 2.92
C SER A 25 18.92 10.34 3.35
N PRO A 26 19.79 10.01 4.32
CA PRO A 26 19.88 8.66 4.87
C PRO A 26 18.60 8.24 5.61
N ALA A 27 17.74 9.20 5.97
CA ALA A 27 16.42 9.00 6.55
C ALA A 27 15.33 9.52 5.59
N PRO A 28 14.94 8.76 4.56
CA PRO A 28 13.85 9.16 3.64
C PRO A 28 12.53 9.31 4.38
N ASN A 29 11.62 10.11 3.81
CA ASN A 29 10.21 10.04 4.18
C ASN A 29 9.59 8.77 3.58
N ILE A 30 8.65 8.16 4.30
CA ILE A 30 7.95 6.95 3.85
C ILE A 30 6.45 7.24 3.83
N VAL A 31 5.81 6.96 2.70
CA VAL A 31 4.36 7.08 2.53
C VAL A 31 3.79 5.73 2.13
N TRP A 32 2.80 5.24 2.87
CA TRP A 32 1.97 4.10 2.47
C TRP A 32 0.61 4.60 2.02
N ILE A 33 0.21 4.29 0.78
CA ILE A 33 -1.11 4.52 0.24
C ILE A 33 -1.82 3.17 0.14
N VAL A 34 -2.75 2.93 1.06
CA VAL A 34 -3.47 1.65 1.19
C VAL A 34 -4.92 1.83 0.79
N VAL A 35 -5.35 1.12 -0.26
CA VAL A 35 -6.69 1.21 -0.83
C VAL A 35 -7.59 0.06 -0.34
N ASP A 36 -8.84 0.35 0.07
CA ASP A 36 -9.81 -0.64 0.58
C ASP A 36 -10.58 -1.35 -0.55
N ASP A 37 -10.69 -2.69 -0.50
CA ASP A 37 -11.52 -3.55 -1.37
C ASP A 37 -11.32 -3.29 -2.88
N MET A 38 -10.11 -3.53 -3.41
CA MET A 38 -9.81 -3.29 -4.82
C MET A 38 -8.81 -4.30 -5.40
N SER A 39 -9.09 -4.82 -6.59
CA SER A 39 -8.24 -5.79 -7.31
C SER A 39 -7.39 -5.10 -8.38
N CYS A 40 -6.64 -5.89 -9.16
CA CYS A 40 -5.71 -5.43 -10.20
C CYS A 40 -6.40 -4.87 -11.47
N HIS A 41 -7.14 -3.77 -11.33
CA HIS A 41 -7.95 -3.17 -12.40
C HIS A 41 -7.57 -1.70 -12.70
N PHE A 42 -6.31 -1.31 -12.46
CA PHE A 42 -5.77 0.00 -12.89
C PHE A 42 -5.31 -0.04 -14.35
N SER A 43 -5.17 1.12 -15.01
CA SER A 43 -4.81 1.14 -16.44
C SER A 43 -3.40 0.61 -16.71
N TYR A 44 -2.40 0.85 -15.84
CA TYR A 44 -1.08 0.22 -15.95
C TYR A 44 -1.11 -1.32 -15.89
N GLN A 45 -2.19 -1.91 -15.35
CA GLN A 45 -2.41 -3.35 -15.27
C GLN A 45 -3.21 -3.89 -16.47
N GLY A 46 -3.61 -3.04 -17.41
CA GLY A 46 -4.28 -3.41 -18.65
C GLY A 46 -5.80 -3.23 -18.65
N GLU A 47 -6.40 -2.67 -17.58
CA GLU A 47 -7.81 -2.28 -17.62
C GLU A 47 -8.00 -1.08 -18.56
N LYS A 48 -8.78 -1.28 -19.62
CA LYS A 48 -8.92 -0.30 -20.71
C LYS A 48 -10.05 0.70 -20.48
N ARG A 49 -10.92 0.45 -19.50
CA ARG A 49 -12.08 1.29 -19.20
C ARG A 49 -11.81 2.36 -18.15
N VAL A 50 -10.67 2.31 -17.47
CA VAL A 50 -10.31 3.28 -16.43
C VAL A 50 -9.24 4.24 -16.93
N HIS A 51 -9.26 5.47 -16.42
CA HIS A 51 -8.19 6.44 -16.58
C HIS A 51 -7.55 6.72 -15.23
N THR A 52 -6.35 6.16 -14.98
CA THR A 52 -5.64 6.30 -13.69
C THR A 52 -4.24 6.93 -13.86
N PRO A 53 -4.13 8.19 -14.34
CA PRO A 53 -2.85 8.80 -14.71
C PRO A 53 -1.87 8.99 -13.55
N ASN A 54 -2.34 9.18 -12.31
CA ASN A 54 -1.46 9.34 -11.15
C ASN A 54 -0.87 8.00 -10.71
N VAL A 55 -1.68 6.94 -10.63
CA VAL A 55 -1.20 5.59 -10.33
C VAL A 55 -0.34 5.05 -11.47
N ASP A 56 -0.70 5.33 -12.73
CA ASP A 56 0.10 4.97 -13.89
C ASP A 56 1.45 5.69 -13.91
N ARG A 57 1.49 6.94 -13.43
CA ARG A 57 2.75 7.64 -13.20
C ARG A 57 3.60 6.93 -12.14
N LEU A 58 3.02 6.56 -11.00
CA LEU A 58 3.73 5.79 -9.98
C LEU A 58 4.28 4.48 -10.55
N ALA A 59 3.49 3.77 -11.36
CA ALA A 59 3.90 2.52 -12.00
C ALA A 59 5.01 2.71 -13.05
N ARG A 60 4.93 3.76 -13.86
CA ARG A 60 5.91 4.04 -14.94
C ARG A 60 7.25 4.53 -14.40
N GLU A 61 7.24 5.32 -13.34
CA GLU A 61 8.44 5.93 -12.75
C GLU A 61 8.99 5.12 -11.56
N GLY A 62 8.25 4.11 -11.09
CA GLY A 62 8.62 3.27 -9.95
C GLY A 62 8.88 1.82 -10.33
N ILE A 63 8.89 0.98 -9.30
CA ILE A 63 9.00 -0.47 -9.41
C ILE A 63 7.63 -1.09 -9.20
N THR A 64 7.16 -1.87 -10.16
CA THR A 64 5.89 -2.60 -10.08
C THR A 64 6.14 -4.08 -9.78
N PHE A 65 5.30 -4.68 -8.92
CA PHE A 65 5.37 -6.11 -8.61
C PHE A 65 4.12 -6.82 -9.14
N THR A 66 4.28 -7.69 -10.14
CA THR A 66 3.13 -8.36 -10.78
C THR A 66 2.61 -9.57 -9.99
N LYS A 67 3.40 -10.08 -9.04
CA LYS A 67 3.11 -11.24 -8.20
C LYS A 67 3.11 -10.85 -6.72
N ALA A 68 2.36 -9.81 -6.36
CA ALA A 68 2.20 -9.32 -5.00
C ALA A 68 0.93 -9.83 -4.33
N TYR A 69 1.06 -10.44 -3.14
CA TYR A 69 -0.03 -11.15 -2.50
C TYR A 69 -0.34 -10.67 -1.08
N ALA A 70 -1.62 -10.45 -0.81
CA ALA A 70 -2.16 -10.26 0.53
C ALA A 70 -2.09 -11.57 1.34
N THR A 71 -1.60 -11.50 2.57
CA THR A 71 -1.57 -12.68 3.46
C THR A 71 -2.96 -13.04 4.00
N ALA A 72 -3.93 -12.13 3.94
CA ALA A 72 -5.33 -12.34 4.32
C ALA A 72 -6.27 -11.56 3.39
N PRO A 73 -7.32 -12.17 2.82
CA PRO A 73 -8.26 -11.49 1.94
C PRO A 73 -9.36 -10.74 2.73
N VAL A 74 -9.04 -10.15 3.89
CA VAL A 74 -10.02 -9.43 4.72
C VAL A 74 -9.37 -8.32 5.56
N CYS A 75 -9.99 -7.14 5.60
CA CYS A 75 -9.35 -5.89 6.03
C CYS A 75 -8.58 -5.96 7.36
N SER A 76 -9.21 -6.36 8.47
CA SER A 76 -8.58 -6.28 9.79
C SER A 76 -7.44 -7.27 9.98
N ALA A 77 -7.56 -8.45 9.40
CA ALA A 77 -6.50 -9.45 9.40
C ALA A 77 -5.32 -8.98 8.53
N PHE A 78 -5.60 -8.46 7.32
CA PHE A 78 -4.59 -7.85 6.45
C PHE A 78 -3.84 -6.71 7.16
N ARG A 79 -4.58 -5.77 7.75
CA ARG A 79 -4.04 -4.57 8.40
C ARG A 79 -3.21 -4.91 9.62
N SER A 80 -3.62 -5.91 10.39
CA SER A 80 -2.83 -6.42 11.52
C SER A 80 -1.52 -7.05 11.06
N ALA A 81 -1.53 -7.80 9.96
CA ALA A 81 -0.32 -8.34 9.36
C ALA A 81 0.60 -7.23 8.82
N MET A 82 0.02 -6.27 8.10
CA MET A 82 0.72 -5.11 7.53
C MET A 82 1.41 -4.28 8.61
N ILE A 83 0.69 -3.93 9.67
CA ILE A 83 1.21 -3.04 10.70
C ILE A 83 2.22 -3.71 11.63
N THR A 84 2.43 -5.02 11.54
CA THR A 84 3.42 -5.77 12.34
C THR A 84 4.53 -6.40 11.50
N GLY A 85 4.38 -6.47 10.18
CA GLY A 85 5.31 -7.22 9.31
C GLY A 85 5.28 -8.73 9.56
N MET A 86 4.22 -9.25 10.18
CA MET A 86 4.05 -10.65 10.57
C MET A 86 2.78 -11.23 9.98
N TYR A 87 2.71 -12.55 9.81
CA TYR A 87 1.46 -13.18 9.42
C TYR A 87 0.43 -13.03 10.55
N GLN A 88 -0.80 -12.66 10.19
CA GLN A 88 -1.92 -12.52 11.11
C GLN A 88 -2.18 -13.78 11.95
N THR A 89 -1.84 -14.96 11.43
CA THR A 89 -1.96 -16.24 12.12
C THR A 89 -0.88 -16.46 13.17
N ALA A 90 0.30 -15.85 13.02
CA ALA A 90 1.40 -15.95 13.98
C ALA A 90 1.19 -15.06 15.21
N ILE A 91 0.44 -13.97 15.07
CA ILE A 91 0.19 -12.98 16.14
C ILE A 91 -1.22 -13.07 16.74
N GLY A 92 -1.99 -14.11 16.41
CA GLY A 92 -3.36 -14.28 16.92
C GLY A 92 -4.40 -13.30 16.35
N ALA A 93 -4.06 -12.55 15.30
CA ALA A 93 -4.87 -11.47 14.71
C ALA A 93 -5.65 -11.90 13.44
N HIS A 94 -5.89 -13.21 13.25
CA HIS A 94 -6.37 -13.80 11.99
C HIS A 94 -7.90 -13.81 11.82
N HIS A 95 -8.67 -13.65 12.89
CA HIS A 95 -10.13 -13.57 12.84
C HIS A 95 -10.59 -12.13 12.55
N HIS A 96 -11.45 -11.92 11.56
CA HIS A 96 -11.89 -10.58 11.17
C HIS A 96 -12.53 -9.83 12.35
N ARG A 97 -12.02 -8.65 12.74
CA ARG A 97 -12.56 -7.78 13.79
C ARG A 97 -12.59 -8.43 15.19
N SER A 98 -11.65 -9.32 15.47
CA SER A 98 -11.65 -10.15 16.68
C SER A 98 -11.43 -9.41 17.99
N SER A 99 -10.87 -8.19 17.97
CA SER A 99 -10.62 -7.38 19.18
C SER A 99 -11.63 -6.23 19.38
N ARG A 100 -12.76 -6.24 18.67
CA ARG A 100 -13.81 -5.21 18.82
C ARG A 100 -14.84 -5.53 19.90
N GLY A 101 -15.05 -6.80 20.20
CA GLY A 101 -16.02 -7.26 21.19
C GLY A 101 -15.53 -7.13 22.64
N LYS A 102 -16.15 -7.92 23.53
CA LYS A 102 -15.77 -8.04 24.95
C LYS A 102 -14.34 -8.56 25.11
N LEU A 103 -13.95 -9.54 24.29
CA LEU A 103 -12.59 -10.06 24.28
C LEU A 103 -11.66 -9.02 23.64
N LYS A 104 -10.61 -8.66 24.37
CA LYS A 104 -9.55 -7.75 23.94
C LYS A 104 -8.28 -8.55 23.72
N LEU A 105 -7.79 -8.59 22.48
CA LEU A 105 -6.56 -9.30 22.14
C LEU A 105 -5.37 -8.35 22.28
N LYS A 106 -4.26 -8.85 22.81
CA LYS A 106 -2.99 -8.12 22.85
C LYS A 106 -2.02 -8.77 21.88
N LEU A 107 -1.08 -7.99 21.36
CA LEU A 107 0.05 -8.56 20.64
C LEU A 107 0.88 -9.44 21.60
N PRO A 108 1.49 -10.53 21.10
CA PRO A 108 2.52 -11.25 21.83
C PRO A 108 3.62 -10.31 22.34
N GLU A 109 4.24 -10.68 23.46
CA GLU A 109 5.28 -9.88 24.10
C GLU A 109 6.45 -9.57 23.15
N GLY A 110 6.96 -8.33 23.21
CA GLY A 110 8.10 -7.88 22.40
C GLY A 110 7.76 -7.50 20.95
N ILE A 111 6.55 -7.74 20.47
CA ILE A 111 6.13 -7.30 19.13
C ILE A 111 5.72 -5.83 19.19
N LYS A 112 6.38 -5.02 18.36
CA LYS A 112 6.03 -3.62 18.11
C LYS A 112 5.43 -3.47 16.72
N THR A 113 4.50 -2.54 16.59
CA THR A 113 3.96 -2.16 15.29
C THR A 113 4.96 -1.30 14.50
N ILE A 114 4.80 -1.24 13.18
CA ILE A 114 5.64 -0.44 12.29
C ILE A 114 5.66 1.04 12.68
N PRO A 115 4.52 1.71 12.99
CA PRO A 115 4.54 3.08 13.48
C PRO A 115 5.35 3.23 14.78
N GLU A 116 5.25 2.31 15.73
CA GLU A 116 6.06 2.34 16.96
C GLU A 116 7.57 2.27 16.65
N LEU A 117 7.98 1.40 15.73
CA LEU A 117 9.38 1.28 15.31
C LEU A 117 9.90 2.55 14.61
N PHE A 118 9.07 3.17 13.77
CA PHE A 118 9.41 4.46 13.15
C PHE A 118 9.52 5.58 14.21
N ARG A 119 8.59 5.63 15.18
CA ARG A 119 8.64 6.61 16.28
C ARG A 119 9.90 6.46 17.12
N ASP A 120 10.24 5.23 17.48
CA ASP A 120 11.47 4.92 18.23
C ASP A 120 12.73 5.37 17.47
N ALA A 121 12.69 5.32 16.14
CA ALA A 121 13.74 5.83 15.26
C ALA A 121 13.68 7.35 15.00
N GLY A 122 12.79 8.08 15.68
CA GLY A 122 12.71 9.54 15.60
C GLY A 122 11.85 10.08 14.45
N TYR A 123 11.03 9.26 13.80
CA TYR A 123 10.11 9.73 12.75
C TYR A 123 8.84 10.36 13.35
N TYR A 124 8.27 11.32 12.61
CA TYR A 124 6.89 11.75 12.82
C TYR A 124 5.93 10.77 12.13
N THR A 125 4.92 10.29 12.83
CA THR A 125 4.09 9.15 12.40
C THR A 125 2.64 9.52 12.28
N THR A 126 2.02 9.21 11.14
CA THR A 126 0.60 9.53 10.93
C THR A 126 -0.17 8.43 10.23
N ASN A 127 -1.49 8.44 10.44
CA ASN A 127 -2.44 7.63 9.70
C ASN A 127 -3.69 8.44 9.40
N ALA A 128 -3.93 8.71 8.12
CA ALA A 128 -4.94 9.63 7.61
C ALA A 128 -5.95 8.96 6.69
N ASN A 129 -7.13 9.57 6.59
CA ASN A 129 -8.09 9.33 5.53
C ASN A 129 -7.60 9.99 4.21
N PRO A 130 -8.36 9.90 3.11
CA PRO A 130 -7.93 10.46 1.81
C PRO A 130 -7.61 11.97 1.82
N SER A 131 -8.22 12.75 2.73
CA SER A 131 -7.97 14.18 2.82
C SER A 131 -6.68 14.55 3.55
N GLY A 132 -5.98 13.60 4.17
CA GLY A 132 -4.74 13.85 4.92
C GLY A 132 -4.92 14.47 6.31
N VAL A 133 -6.09 15.05 6.61
CA VAL A 133 -6.31 15.83 7.84
C VAL A 133 -7.14 15.12 8.92
N LYS A 134 -7.86 14.05 8.59
CA LYS A 134 -8.65 13.25 9.55
C LYS A 134 -8.05 11.86 9.73
N PRO A 135 -8.21 11.21 10.89
CA PRO A 135 -7.71 9.86 11.10
C PRO A 135 -8.15 8.85 10.03
N GLY A 136 -7.21 8.02 9.60
CA GLY A 136 -7.45 6.93 8.66
C GLY A 136 -8.05 5.67 9.31
N LYS A 137 -8.47 4.73 8.48
CA LYS A 137 -8.90 3.40 8.91
C LYS A 137 -7.72 2.62 9.50
N GLU A 138 -7.89 2.09 10.71
CA GLU A 138 -6.86 1.29 11.41
C GLU A 138 -7.25 -0.19 11.38
N ASP A 139 -8.40 -0.51 11.97
CA ASP A 139 -9.00 -1.86 11.93
C ASP A 139 -8.09 -2.99 12.44
N TYR A 140 -7.14 -2.72 13.35
CA TYR A 140 -6.26 -3.75 13.91
C TYR A 140 -7.01 -4.71 14.85
N ASN A 141 -6.65 -5.98 14.81
CA ASN A 141 -7.26 -7.07 15.59
C ASN A 141 -6.63 -7.25 16.98
N PHE A 142 -6.13 -6.18 17.57
CA PHE A 142 -5.57 -6.14 18.91
C PHE A 142 -5.81 -4.76 19.52
N VAL A 143 -5.66 -4.65 20.84
CA VAL A 143 -5.74 -3.37 21.55
C VAL A 143 -4.44 -2.58 21.40
N TYR A 144 -4.59 -1.28 21.25
CA TYR A 144 -3.48 -0.32 21.15
C TYR A 144 -3.98 1.04 21.62
N GLU A 145 -3.04 1.89 22.01
CA GLU A 145 -3.32 3.30 22.27
C GLU A 145 -2.88 4.08 21.04
N ARG A 146 -3.83 4.73 20.34
CA ARG A 146 -3.52 5.44 19.09
C ARG A 146 -2.40 6.46 19.24
N ALA A 147 -2.35 7.18 20.36
CA ALA A 147 -1.32 8.18 20.67
C ALA A 147 0.09 7.58 20.81
N LYS A 148 0.21 6.26 21.06
CA LYS A 148 1.51 5.56 21.06
C LYS A 148 1.98 5.20 19.66
N LEU A 149 1.07 5.10 18.69
CA LEU A 149 1.37 4.73 17.31
C LEU A 149 1.51 5.94 16.39
N TYR A 150 0.74 7.01 16.63
CA TYR A 150 0.61 8.14 15.71
C TYR A 150 0.63 9.48 16.44
N ASP A 151 1.42 10.42 15.91
CA ASP A 151 1.42 11.83 16.32
C ASP A 151 0.16 12.57 15.84
N GLY A 152 -0.48 12.08 14.79
CA GLY A 152 -1.65 12.73 14.20
C GLY A 152 -2.20 12.03 12.96
N ALA A 153 -2.98 12.76 12.18
CA ALA A 153 -3.34 12.36 10.80
C ALA A 153 -2.47 13.11 9.78
N ASP A 154 -2.19 14.38 10.05
CA ASP A 154 -1.54 15.29 9.12
C ASP A 154 -0.02 15.37 9.37
N TRP A 155 0.77 14.81 8.46
CA TRP A 155 2.23 14.79 8.56
C TRP A 155 2.87 16.16 8.30
N THR A 156 2.13 17.12 7.73
CA THR A 156 2.63 18.48 7.53
C THR A 156 2.84 19.21 8.85
N LYS A 157 2.21 18.75 9.93
CA LYS A 157 2.37 19.26 11.30
C LYS A 157 3.64 18.80 12.01
N ARG A 158 4.50 18.02 11.33
CA ARG A 158 5.77 17.58 11.90
C ARG A 158 6.71 18.77 12.17
N PRO A 159 7.60 18.68 13.17
CA PRO A 159 8.69 19.64 13.34
C PRO A 159 9.54 19.76 12.06
N LYS A 160 9.99 20.98 11.73
CA LYS A 160 10.80 21.24 10.52
C LYS A 160 12.05 20.35 10.49
N GLY A 161 12.33 19.74 9.34
CA GLY A 161 13.48 18.85 9.14
C GLY A 161 13.33 17.43 9.72
N LYS A 162 12.25 17.14 10.45
CA LYS A 162 11.99 15.78 10.96
C LYS A 162 11.46 14.89 9.81
N PRO A 163 11.99 13.67 9.61
CA PRO A 163 11.45 12.74 8.64
C PRO A 163 10.10 12.20 9.11
N PHE A 164 9.27 11.73 8.18
CA PHE A 164 7.95 11.19 8.52
C PHE A 164 7.65 9.83 7.89
N PHE A 165 6.81 9.07 8.60
CA PHE A 165 6.16 7.86 8.15
C PHE A 165 4.65 8.10 8.15
N ALA A 166 4.05 8.23 6.97
CA ALA A 166 2.64 8.56 6.81
C ALA A 166 1.88 7.42 6.13
N GLN A 167 0.71 7.08 6.68
CA GLN A 167 -0.23 6.18 6.05
C GLN A 167 -1.46 6.97 5.55
N TYR A 168 -1.88 6.71 4.33
CA TYR A 168 -3.14 7.15 3.75
C TYR A 168 -4.04 5.94 3.50
N GLN A 169 -5.27 6.03 4.01
CA GLN A 169 -6.27 4.97 3.96
C GLN A 169 -7.35 5.37 2.98
N LEU A 170 -7.20 4.93 1.73
CA LEU A 170 -8.10 5.28 0.64
C LEU A 170 -9.35 4.41 0.63
N ARG A 171 -10.46 4.98 0.16
CA ARG A 171 -11.79 4.34 0.24
C ARG A 171 -11.93 3.16 -0.71
N GLY A 172 -11.24 3.24 -1.85
CA GLY A 172 -11.27 2.23 -2.90
C GLY A 172 -12.67 1.80 -3.32
N GLY A 173 -12.82 0.52 -3.66
CA GLY A 173 -14.07 -0.03 -4.20
C GLY A 173 -15.13 -0.30 -3.13
N LYS A 174 -14.78 -0.23 -1.84
CA LYS A 174 -15.65 -0.68 -0.74
C LYS A 174 -16.97 0.06 -0.64
N LEU A 175 -16.95 1.38 -0.87
CA LEU A 175 -18.08 2.27 -0.58
C LEU A 175 -18.94 2.57 -1.81
N ARG A 176 -18.74 1.87 -2.92
CA ARG A 176 -19.51 2.05 -4.17
C ARG A 176 -21.01 1.77 -4.02
N ASN A 177 -21.41 1.02 -2.98
CA ASN A 177 -22.82 0.76 -2.66
C ASN A 177 -23.45 1.84 -1.76
N VAL A 178 -22.69 2.85 -1.33
CA VAL A 178 -23.19 3.99 -0.54
C VAL A 178 -23.42 5.16 -1.48
N SER A 179 -24.68 5.58 -1.63
CA SER A 179 -25.09 6.57 -2.65
C SER A 179 -24.26 7.86 -2.62
N GLN A 180 -23.99 8.42 -1.44
CA GLN A 180 -23.16 9.63 -1.31
C GLN A 180 -21.77 9.45 -1.94
N TRP A 181 -21.10 8.34 -1.62
CA TRP A 181 -19.74 8.08 -2.08
C TRP A 181 -19.68 7.69 -3.54
N ASN A 182 -20.65 6.91 -4.00
CA ASN A 182 -20.75 6.55 -5.41
C ASN A 182 -21.01 7.80 -6.26
N ASN A 183 -21.93 8.67 -5.85
CA ASN A 183 -22.21 9.91 -6.55
C ASN A 183 -20.99 10.84 -6.59
N GLU A 184 -20.25 10.95 -5.47
CA GLU A 184 -18.98 11.70 -5.45
C GLU A 184 -17.98 11.13 -6.46
N ALA A 185 -17.79 9.82 -6.49
CA ALA A 185 -16.89 9.19 -7.46
C ALA A 185 -17.31 9.50 -8.90
N GLN A 186 -18.58 9.24 -9.25
CA GLN A 186 -19.10 9.43 -10.60
C GLN A 186 -19.07 10.89 -11.07
N ALA A 187 -19.27 11.85 -10.16
CA ALA A 187 -19.26 13.27 -10.49
C ALA A 187 -17.85 13.84 -10.76
N ASN A 188 -16.79 13.15 -10.34
CA ASN A 188 -15.42 13.66 -10.41
C ASN A 188 -14.52 12.91 -11.41
N VAL A 189 -14.92 11.75 -11.90
CA VAL A 189 -14.12 10.99 -12.87
C VAL A 189 -14.19 11.61 -14.26
N VAL A 190 -13.07 11.55 -14.99
CA VAL A 190 -12.95 12.13 -16.34
C VAL A 190 -13.91 11.46 -17.31
N GLN A 191 -14.04 10.14 -17.24
CA GLN A 191 -14.93 9.36 -18.08
C GLN A 191 -15.66 8.32 -17.25
N LEU A 192 -16.99 8.38 -17.26
CA LEU A 192 -17.82 7.42 -16.56
C LEU A 192 -17.83 6.08 -17.31
N VAL A 193 -17.57 5.00 -16.58
CA VAL A 193 -17.77 3.63 -17.06
C VAL A 193 -19.23 3.24 -16.86
N THR A 194 -19.87 2.73 -17.91
CA THR A 194 -21.28 2.32 -17.91
C THR A 194 -21.43 0.79 -17.98
N PRO A 195 -22.58 0.22 -17.55
CA PRO A 195 -22.77 -1.25 -17.49
C PRO A 195 -22.61 -1.99 -18.83
N ASN A 196 -22.85 -1.33 -19.97
CA ASN A 196 -22.65 -1.91 -21.30
C ASN A 196 -21.19 -1.91 -21.76
N GLN A 197 -20.29 -1.23 -21.06
CA GLN A 197 -18.87 -1.15 -21.39
C GLN A 197 -18.02 -2.18 -20.62
N VAL A 198 -18.56 -2.77 -19.56
CA VAL A 198 -17.80 -3.67 -18.69
C VAL A 198 -17.66 -5.06 -19.30
N LYS A 199 -16.50 -5.66 -19.09
CA LYS A 199 -16.23 -7.07 -19.36
C LYS A 199 -16.06 -7.79 -18.03
N LEU A 200 -17.04 -8.59 -17.67
CA LEU A 200 -16.98 -9.39 -16.45
C LEU A 200 -16.01 -10.57 -16.63
N PRO A 201 -15.26 -10.96 -15.58
CA PRO A 201 -14.57 -12.24 -15.55
C PRO A 201 -15.50 -13.42 -15.92
N PRO A 202 -15.01 -14.45 -16.64
CA PRO A 202 -15.86 -15.50 -17.22
C PRO A 202 -16.55 -16.40 -16.19
N TYR A 203 -16.12 -16.34 -14.93
CA TYR A 203 -16.74 -17.08 -13.81
C TYR A 203 -17.86 -16.30 -13.12
N TYR A 204 -18.14 -15.08 -13.56
CA TYR A 204 -19.29 -14.31 -13.10
C TYR A 204 -20.46 -14.43 -14.08
N PRO A 205 -21.71 -14.45 -13.56
CA PRO A 205 -22.88 -14.41 -14.42
C PRO A 205 -22.96 -13.06 -15.15
N ASP A 206 -23.22 -13.08 -16.46
CA ASP A 206 -23.50 -11.85 -17.20
C ASP A 206 -24.91 -11.34 -16.88
N HIS A 207 -25.02 -10.61 -15.76
CA HIS A 207 -26.28 -10.14 -15.20
C HIS A 207 -26.29 -8.61 -15.04
N PRO A 208 -27.41 -7.90 -15.32
CA PRO A 208 -27.47 -6.43 -15.24
C PRO A 208 -27.01 -5.85 -13.90
N ILE A 209 -27.38 -6.49 -12.77
CA ILE A 209 -26.96 -6.06 -11.42
C ILE A 209 -25.44 -6.10 -11.29
N LEU A 210 -24.80 -7.18 -11.74
CA LEU A 210 -23.36 -7.34 -11.61
C LEU A 210 -22.59 -6.43 -12.57
N ARG A 211 -23.10 -6.23 -13.79
CA ARG A 211 -22.56 -5.24 -14.73
C ARG A 211 -22.59 -3.83 -14.15
N LYS A 212 -23.69 -3.45 -13.49
CA LYS A 212 -23.81 -2.16 -12.82
C LYS A 212 -22.80 -2.02 -11.69
N ASP A 213 -22.72 -3.02 -10.80
CA ASP A 213 -21.79 -2.97 -9.67
C ASP A 213 -20.32 -2.95 -10.13
N TRP A 214 -19.98 -3.68 -11.20
CA TRP A 214 -18.64 -3.65 -11.80
C TRP A 214 -18.32 -2.28 -12.42
N ALA A 215 -19.30 -1.62 -13.06
CA ALA A 215 -19.12 -0.28 -13.58
C ALA A 215 -18.90 0.74 -12.45
N ASP A 216 -19.72 0.70 -11.40
CA ASP A 216 -19.55 1.52 -10.19
C ASP A 216 -18.19 1.26 -9.52
N TYR A 217 -17.73 0.00 -9.50
CA TYR A 217 -16.40 -0.37 -9.02
C TYR A 217 -15.28 0.26 -9.86
N LEU A 218 -15.33 0.17 -11.19
CA LEU A 218 -14.32 0.78 -12.06
C LEU A 218 -14.30 2.31 -11.94
N ASN A 219 -15.45 2.95 -11.70
CA ASN A 219 -15.51 4.38 -11.38
C ASN A 219 -14.84 4.69 -10.02
N ALA A 220 -14.94 3.81 -9.03
CA ALA A 220 -14.21 3.95 -7.77
C ALA A 220 -12.68 3.75 -7.94
N VAL A 221 -12.24 2.90 -8.88
CA VAL A 221 -10.82 2.80 -9.27
C VAL A 221 -10.31 4.14 -9.81
N GLN A 222 -11.06 4.76 -10.72
CA GLN A 222 -10.71 6.08 -11.26
C GLN A 222 -10.71 7.17 -10.17
N TYR A 223 -11.68 7.15 -9.25
CA TYR A 223 -11.70 8.11 -8.14
C TYR A 223 -10.51 7.93 -7.18
N THR A 224 -10.06 6.69 -6.97
CA THR A 224 -8.85 6.40 -6.17
C THR A 224 -7.62 7.07 -6.78
N ASP A 225 -7.52 7.15 -8.11
CA ASP A 225 -6.44 7.88 -8.79
C ASP A 225 -6.44 9.38 -8.45
N ILE A 226 -7.61 9.99 -8.37
CA ILE A 226 -7.76 11.40 -7.98
C ILE A 226 -7.30 11.58 -6.53
N GLU A 227 -7.65 10.66 -5.63
CA GLU A 227 -7.16 10.68 -4.25
C GLU A 227 -5.63 10.57 -4.18
N VAL A 228 -5.02 9.69 -4.99
CA VAL A 228 -3.55 9.58 -5.12
C VAL A 228 -2.94 10.90 -5.62
N GLY A 229 -3.53 11.51 -6.66
CA GLY A 229 -3.07 12.80 -7.19
C GLY A 229 -3.06 13.90 -6.15
N ARG A 230 -4.05 13.96 -5.25
CA ARG A 230 -4.09 14.92 -4.13
C ARG A 230 -2.92 14.71 -3.17
N ILE A 231 -2.59 13.46 -2.83
CA ILE A 231 -1.45 13.13 -1.96
C ILE A 231 -0.14 13.58 -2.60
N LEU A 232 0.08 13.25 -3.88
CA LEU A 232 1.27 13.66 -4.63
C LEU A 232 1.39 15.18 -4.72
N ALA A 233 0.27 15.89 -4.91
CA ALA A 233 0.24 17.35 -4.92
C ALA A 233 0.65 17.94 -3.56
N THR A 234 0.20 17.35 -2.44
CA THR A 234 0.66 17.78 -1.10
C THR A 234 2.15 17.55 -0.92
N LEU A 235 2.68 16.38 -1.27
CA LEU A 235 4.13 16.10 -1.17
C LEU A 235 4.97 17.08 -2.00
N LYS A 236 4.50 17.40 -3.22
CA LYS A 236 5.14 18.39 -4.10
C LYS A 236 5.08 19.80 -3.51
N LYS A 237 3.92 20.22 -2.97
CA LYS A 237 3.73 21.53 -2.35
C LYS A 237 4.66 21.73 -1.16
N GLU A 238 4.86 20.69 -0.36
CA GLU A 238 5.76 20.70 0.79
C GLU A 238 7.23 20.48 0.42
N ASN A 239 7.55 20.38 -0.88
CA ASN A 239 8.90 20.21 -1.43
C ASN A 239 9.65 19.00 -0.85
N VAL A 240 8.95 17.88 -0.65
CA VAL A 240 9.53 16.63 -0.11
C VAL A 240 9.29 15.41 -0.99
N LEU A 241 8.65 15.58 -2.16
CA LEU A 241 8.29 14.47 -3.04
C LEU A 241 9.52 13.63 -3.44
N ASP A 242 10.61 14.29 -3.82
CA ASP A 242 11.82 13.62 -4.34
C ASP A 242 12.59 12.87 -3.23
N GLU A 243 12.39 13.26 -1.97
CA GLU A 243 12.94 12.59 -0.79
C GLU A 243 12.03 11.47 -0.23
N THR A 244 10.84 11.28 -0.82
CA THR A 244 9.81 10.39 -0.31
C THR A 244 9.75 9.07 -1.08
N ILE A 245 9.75 7.97 -0.34
CA ILE A 245 9.47 6.63 -0.87
C ILE A 245 7.98 6.35 -0.67
N ILE A 246 7.27 6.10 -1.78
CA ILE A 246 5.83 5.86 -1.78
C ILE A 246 5.57 4.38 -2.07
N PHE A 247 4.85 3.72 -1.18
CA PHE A 247 4.27 2.41 -1.41
C PHE A 247 2.80 2.57 -1.74
N PHE A 248 2.37 2.03 -2.87
CA PHE A 248 0.96 1.98 -3.26
C PHE A 248 0.50 0.54 -3.35
N LEU A 249 -0.57 0.19 -2.64
CA LEU A 249 -1.18 -1.13 -2.66
C LEU A 249 -2.66 -1.10 -2.31
N THR A 250 -3.34 -2.21 -2.59
CA THR A 250 -4.69 -2.48 -2.05
C THR A 250 -4.59 -3.46 -0.89
N ASP A 251 -5.57 -3.47 0.02
CA ASP A 251 -5.57 -4.40 1.14
C ASP A 251 -5.87 -5.84 0.70
N HIS A 252 -6.91 -6.00 -0.12
CA HIS A 252 -7.26 -7.26 -0.74
C HIS A 252 -8.20 -7.00 -1.91
N GLY A 253 -8.67 -8.09 -2.51
CA GLY A 253 -9.58 -8.06 -3.65
C GLY A 253 -10.89 -7.30 -3.46
N ILE A 254 -11.52 -7.03 -4.60
CA ILE A 254 -12.89 -6.51 -4.74
C ILE A 254 -13.89 -7.34 -3.91
N SER A 255 -14.93 -6.68 -3.37
CA SER A 255 -16.01 -7.33 -2.61
C SER A 255 -17.02 -8.09 -3.48
N HIS A 256 -16.53 -9.06 -4.25
CA HIS A 256 -17.33 -10.03 -5.02
C HIS A 256 -17.00 -11.47 -4.63
N ALA A 257 -17.85 -12.41 -5.05
CA ALA A 257 -17.58 -13.84 -4.88
C ALA A 257 -16.27 -14.22 -5.58
N ARG A 258 -15.36 -14.92 -4.91
CA ARG A 258 -13.97 -15.19 -5.35
C ARG A 258 -12.96 -14.05 -5.14
N GLY A 259 -13.42 -12.84 -4.86
CA GLY A 259 -12.61 -11.71 -4.40
C GLY A 259 -12.40 -11.73 -2.89
N LYS A 260 -12.80 -10.66 -2.20
CA LYS A 260 -12.75 -10.51 -0.74
C LYS A 260 -13.25 -11.77 -0.01
N GLN A 261 -12.55 -12.13 1.06
CA GLN A 261 -12.70 -13.37 1.84
C GLN A 261 -12.33 -14.66 1.09
N PHE A 262 -11.92 -14.65 -0.17
CA PHE A 262 -11.47 -15.86 -0.86
C PHE A 262 -9.96 -15.87 -1.06
N LEU A 263 -9.37 -17.06 -1.03
CA LEU A 263 -7.94 -17.23 -1.32
C LEU A 263 -7.66 -17.43 -2.82
N TYR A 264 -8.57 -17.07 -3.72
CA TYR A 264 -8.31 -17.05 -5.16
C TYR A 264 -7.49 -15.82 -5.56
N GLU A 265 -7.02 -15.77 -6.81
CA GLU A 265 -6.23 -14.63 -7.30
C GLU A 265 -6.96 -13.30 -7.09
N GLU A 266 -8.24 -13.21 -7.45
CA GLU A 266 -8.98 -11.95 -7.30
C GLU A 266 -9.06 -11.46 -5.84
N GLY A 267 -9.00 -12.37 -4.86
CA GLY A 267 -9.05 -12.06 -3.43
C GLY A 267 -7.71 -11.72 -2.79
N VAL A 268 -6.58 -12.25 -3.29
CA VAL A 268 -5.26 -12.07 -2.67
C VAL A 268 -4.18 -11.49 -3.56
N LEU A 269 -4.31 -11.47 -4.89
CA LEU A 269 -3.39 -10.77 -5.77
C LEU A 269 -3.73 -9.27 -5.74
N ILE A 270 -2.77 -8.44 -5.36
CA ILE A 270 -2.98 -7.00 -5.14
C ILE A 270 -2.07 -6.15 -6.05
N PRO A 271 -2.52 -4.96 -6.48
CA PRO A 271 -1.62 -3.91 -6.95
C PRO A 271 -0.52 -3.65 -5.92
N PHE A 272 0.72 -3.49 -6.39
CA PHE A 272 1.84 -3.15 -5.54
C PHE A 272 2.91 -2.38 -6.32
N ILE A 273 3.18 -1.15 -5.89
CA ILE A 273 4.15 -0.24 -6.49
C ILE A 273 5.03 0.33 -5.40
N VAL A 274 6.34 0.41 -5.66
CA VAL A 274 7.30 1.20 -4.90
C VAL A 274 7.80 2.33 -5.78
N TRP A 275 7.45 3.58 -5.47
CA TRP A 275 7.88 4.76 -6.20
C TRP A 275 8.93 5.51 -5.39
N ALA A 276 10.14 5.61 -5.94
CA ALA A 276 11.26 6.39 -5.42
C ALA A 276 12.28 6.58 -6.57
N PRO A 277 11.93 7.37 -7.60
CA PRO A 277 12.72 7.46 -8.83
C PRO A 277 14.14 7.98 -8.62
N GLU A 278 14.36 8.78 -7.58
CA GLU A 278 15.70 9.25 -7.21
C GLU A 278 16.59 8.13 -6.65
N ARG A 279 15.98 7.04 -6.15
CA ARG A 279 16.69 5.91 -5.51
C ARG A 279 16.78 4.68 -6.41
N PHE A 280 15.77 4.45 -7.23
CA PHE A 280 15.66 3.24 -8.04
C PHE A 280 15.29 3.57 -9.47
N LYS A 281 15.92 2.85 -10.41
CA LYS A 281 15.48 2.86 -11.80
C LYS A 281 14.11 2.17 -11.89
N PRO A 282 13.19 2.67 -12.74
CA PRO A 282 11.92 2.02 -12.95
C PRO A 282 12.10 0.58 -13.43
N GLU A 283 11.32 -0.35 -12.88
CA GLU A 283 11.42 -1.77 -13.19
C GLU A 283 10.08 -2.48 -13.03
N LYS A 284 9.81 -3.47 -13.89
CA LYS A 284 8.69 -4.40 -13.71
C LYS A 284 9.22 -5.73 -13.19
N ARG A 285 8.92 -6.02 -11.93
CA ARG A 285 9.36 -7.19 -11.20
C ARG A 285 8.26 -8.26 -11.14
N ASN A 286 8.67 -9.52 -11.35
CA ASN A 286 7.78 -10.68 -11.38
C ASN A 286 8.07 -11.69 -10.26
N ASP A 287 8.93 -11.34 -9.31
CA ASP A 287 9.18 -12.16 -8.13
C ASP A 287 7.96 -12.16 -7.18
N LEU A 288 7.82 -13.25 -6.43
CA LEU A 288 6.74 -13.41 -5.46
C LEU A 288 7.02 -12.56 -4.22
N ILE A 289 6.07 -11.70 -3.88
CA ILE A 289 6.11 -10.90 -2.65
C ILE A 289 4.81 -11.06 -1.86
N ALA A 290 4.91 -10.95 -0.54
CA ALA A 290 3.76 -10.82 0.35
C ALA A 290 3.67 -9.36 0.82
N HIS A 291 2.47 -8.84 1.06
CA HIS A 291 2.31 -7.42 1.45
C HIS A 291 3.09 -7.04 2.72
N ILE A 292 3.34 -8.00 3.63
CA ILE A 292 4.19 -7.80 4.83
C ILE A 292 5.66 -7.49 4.50
N ASP A 293 6.10 -7.75 3.28
CA ASP A 293 7.43 -7.35 2.79
C ASP A 293 7.56 -5.83 2.67
N MET A 294 6.45 -5.12 2.41
CA MET A 294 6.40 -3.65 2.47
C MET A 294 6.85 -3.13 3.83
N SER A 295 6.38 -3.77 4.90
CA SER A 295 6.64 -3.39 6.28
C SER A 295 8.14 -3.46 6.59
N VAL A 296 8.75 -4.60 6.28
CA VAL A 296 10.19 -4.83 6.49
C VAL A 296 11.05 -3.98 5.54
N THR A 297 10.61 -3.82 4.30
CA THR A 297 11.29 -2.97 3.31
C THR A 297 11.28 -1.50 3.74
N SER A 298 10.18 -1.01 4.33
CA SER A 298 10.09 0.36 4.83
C SER A 298 11.12 0.62 5.93
N LEU A 299 11.27 -0.31 6.88
CA LEU A 299 12.30 -0.23 7.92
C LEU A 299 13.70 -0.26 7.31
N HIS A 300 13.96 -1.19 6.38
CA HIS A 300 15.25 -1.33 5.70
C HIS A 300 15.67 -0.04 4.99
N LEU A 301 14.78 0.55 4.19
CA LEU A 301 15.06 1.76 3.42
C LEU A 301 15.21 3.01 4.31
N ALA A 302 14.66 2.99 5.52
CA ALA A 302 14.82 4.02 6.53
C ALA A 302 16.06 3.79 7.45
N GLY A 303 16.86 2.74 7.20
CA GLY A 303 17.99 2.38 8.05
C GLY A 303 17.60 1.89 9.45
N ILE A 304 16.33 1.53 9.66
CA ILE A 304 15.82 1.06 10.95
C ILE A 304 16.09 -0.44 11.09
N LYS A 305 16.65 -0.85 12.24
CA LYS A 305 16.92 -2.26 12.54
C LYS A 305 15.63 -3.08 12.46
N ILE A 306 15.64 -4.09 11.60
CA ILE A 306 14.52 -5.04 11.46
C ILE A 306 14.51 -6.01 12.65
N PRO A 307 13.42 -6.10 13.43
CA PRO A 307 13.30 -7.10 14.49
C PRO A 307 13.31 -8.52 13.94
N ALA A 308 14.05 -9.43 14.59
CA ALA A 308 14.26 -10.81 14.13
C ALA A 308 12.97 -11.66 14.04
N HIS A 309 11.90 -11.26 14.75
CA HIS A 309 10.61 -11.95 14.72
C HIS A 309 9.74 -11.61 13.50
N MET A 310 10.09 -10.57 12.72
CA MET A 310 9.33 -10.20 11.53
C MET A 310 9.43 -11.29 10.46
N GLN A 311 8.32 -11.50 9.74
CA GLN A 311 8.21 -12.56 8.72
C GLN A 311 8.14 -12.01 7.30
N GLY A 312 8.11 -10.68 7.16
CA GLY A 312 8.41 -9.97 5.91
C GLY A 312 9.89 -10.05 5.55
N ARG A 313 10.21 -9.68 4.33
CA ARG A 313 11.57 -9.67 3.77
C ARG A 313 11.84 -8.32 3.11
N PRO A 314 13.07 -7.78 3.17
CA PRO A 314 13.44 -6.63 2.35
C PRO A 314 13.29 -6.95 0.86
N LEU A 315 12.70 -6.04 0.10
CA LEU A 315 12.56 -6.15 -1.37
C LEU A 315 13.78 -5.61 -2.12
N PHE A 316 14.64 -4.86 -1.46
CA PHE A 316 15.82 -4.18 -2.04
C PHE A 316 17.06 -4.39 -1.16
N GLY A 317 18.23 -4.06 -1.70
CA GLY A 317 19.53 -4.21 -1.05
C GLY A 317 20.06 -5.65 -1.10
N GLU A 318 21.28 -5.84 -0.59
CA GLU A 318 21.99 -7.14 -0.63
C GLU A 318 21.27 -8.25 0.15
N SER A 319 20.45 -7.87 1.12
CA SER A 319 19.64 -8.80 1.92
C SER A 319 18.33 -9.21 1.23
N ALA A 320 17.98 -8.61 0.08
CA ALA A 320 16.76 -8.96 -0.65
C ALA A 320 16.84 -10.37 -1.21
N LYS A 321 15.86 -11.20 -0.84
CA LYS A 321 15.73 -12.57 -1.34
C LYS A 321 14.30 -12.82 -1.78
N PRO A 322 14.06 -13.14 -3.06
CA PRO A 322 12.74 -13.51 -3.55
C PRO A 322 12.11 -14.61 -2.71
N ARG A 323 10.77 -14.62 -2.63
CA ARG A 323 10.05 -15.73 -2.02
C ARG A 323 9.95 -16.88 -3.01
N GLU A 324 10.23 -18.09 -2.55
CA GLU A 324 9.92 -19.30 -3.32
C GLU A 324 8.39 -19.50 -3.39
N TYR A 325 7.70 -19.20 -2.29
CA TYR A 325 6.24 -19.25 -2.19
C TYR A 325 5.70 -18.15 -1.26
N VAL A 326 4.43 -17.81 -1.45
CA VAL A 326 3.66 -16.95 -0.53
C VAL A 326 2.52 -17.73 0.09
N VAL A 327 2.22 -17.39 1.34
CA VAL A 327 1.15 -18.01 2.12
C VAL A 327 0.03 -16.98 2.33
N SER A 328 -1.20 -17.41 2.11
CA SER A 328 -2.39 -16.65 2.49
C SER A 328 -3.29 -17.51 3.38
N ALA A 329 -3.99 -16.90 4.32
CA ALA A 329 -4.88 -17.60 5.22
C ALA A 329 -6.17 -16.83 5.43
N ARG A 330 -7.28 -17.57 5.45
CA ARG A 330 -8.58 -17.10 5.94
C ARG A 330 -8.98 -17.97 7.11
N ASP A 331 -9.46 -17.33 8.16
CA ASP A 331 -10.17 -18.00 9.24
C ASP A 331 -11.56 -17.35 9.36
N ARG A 332 -12.08 -17.13 10.58
CA ARG A 332 -13.36 -16.46 10.78
C ARG A 332 -13.44 -15.09 10.08
N CYS A 333 -14.43 -14.91 9.21
CA CYS A 333 -14.86 -13.64 8.67
C CYS A 333 -16.32 -13.42 9.08
N ASP A 334 -16.60 -12.33 9.78
CA ASP A 334 -17.94 -12.04 10.33
C ASP A 334 -18.50 -13.26 11.10
N GLU A 335 -19.77 -13.59 11.00
CA GLU A 335 -20.42 -14.76 11.62
C GLU A 335 -19.87 -16.11 11.14
N THR A 336 -19.17 -16.13 10.01
CA THR A 336 -18.67 -17.34 9.38
C THR A 336 -17.31 -17.75 9.94
N VAL A 337 -17.28 -18.83 10.72
CA VAL A 337 -16.03 -19.52 11.10
C VAL A 337 -15.51 -20.32 9.92
N ASP A 338 -14.27 -20.11 9.52
CA ASP A 338 -13.61 -20.95 8.52
C ASP A 338 -12.15 -21.20 8.92
N ARG A 339 -11.47 -22.07 8.17
CA ARG A 339 -10.03 -22.29 8.22
C ARG A 339 -9.58 -22.76 6.85
N ILE A 340 -9.06 -21.83 6.06
CA ILE A 340 -8.55 -22.07 4.71
C ILE A 340 -7.09 -21.59 4.67
N ARG A 341 -6.22 -22.38 4.03
CA ARG A 341 -4.81 -22.04 3.82
C ARG A 341 -4.51 -22.11 2.33
N GLY A 342 -3.76 -21.13 1.84
CA GLY A 342 -3.33 -21.00 0.45
C GLY A 342 -1.81 -20.91 0.36
N ILE A 343 -1.23 -21.62 -0.59
CA ILE A 343 0.18 -21.51 -0.98
C ILE A 343 0.23 -21.22 -2.47
N ARG A 344 0.96 -20.18 -2.86
CA ARG A 344 1.24 -19.83 -4.25
C ARG A 344 2.75 -19.99 -4.49
N GLN A 345 3.11 -20.83 -5.45
CA GLN A 345 4.49 -21.08 -5.87
C GLN A 345 4.53 -21.08 -7.40
N GLY A 346 5.35 -20.20 -7.98
CA GLY A 346 5.38 -19.98 -9.42
C GLY A 346 3.99 -19.70 -9.99
N ASP A 347 3.52 -20.56 -10.88
CA ASP A 347 2.20 -20.48 -11.49
C ASP A 347 1.17 -21.46 -10.91
N PHE A 348 1.56 -22.23 -9.88
CA PHE A 348 0.67 -23.14 -9.17
C PHE A 348 0.10 -22.50 -7.90
N LYS A 349 -1.15 -22.85 -7.57
CA LYS A 349 -1.79 -22.44 -6.32
C LYS A 349 -2.48 -23.62 -5.67
N TYR A 350 -2.12 -23.90 -4.43
CA TYR A 350 -2.77 -24.90 -3.59
C TYR A 350 -3.65 -24.19 -2.57
N ILE A 351 -4.92 -24.59 -2.46
CA ILE A 351 -5.85 -24.10 -1.44
C ILE A 351 -6.42 -25.30 -0.70
N ARG A 352 -6.21 -25.33 0.61
CA ARG A 352 -6.80 -26.33 1.51
C ARG A 352 -7.91 -25.71 2.32
N ASN A 353 -9.15 -26.14 2.07
CA ASN A 353 -10.29 -25.87 2.93
C ASN A 353 -10.40 -26.98 3.99
N PHE A 354 -10.32 -26.62 5.28
CA PHE A 354 -10.45 -27.58 6.38
C PHE A 354 -11.90 -27.86 6.80
N TYR A 355 -12.86 -27.11 6.25
CA TYR A 355 -14.30 -27.32 6.44
C TYR A 355 -15.02 -27.54 5.10
N PRO A 356 -14.64 -28.58 4.31
CA PRO A 356 -15.17 -28.79 2.97
C PRO A 356 -16.67 -29.12 2.92
N LYS A 357 -17.27 -29.48 4.06
CA LYS A 357 -18.70 -29.76 4.19
C LYS A 357 -19.56 -28.50 4.34
N ARG A 358 -18.96 -27.32 4.54
CA ARG A 358 -19.69 -26.05 4.61
C ARG A 358 -19.99 -25.52 3.20
N PRO A 359 -21.12 -24.82 3.00
CA PRO A 359 -21.40 -24.14 1.75
C PRO A 359 -20.24 -23.24 1.31
N TYR A 360 -20.08 -23.09 0.01
CA TYR A 360 -18.95 -22.33 -0.54
C TYR A 360 -19.10 -20.82 -0.34
N LEU A 361 -20.30 -20.31 -0.56
CA LEU A 361 -20.70 -18.94 -0.24
C LEU A 361 -21.40 -18.99 1.12
N GLN A 362 -20.72 -18.47 2.14
CA GLN A 362 -21.23 -18.38 3.51
C GLN A 362 -21.58 -16.92 3.80
N PRO A 363 -22.62 -16.66 4.60
CA PRO A 363 -23.04 -15.30 4.95
C PRO A 363 -21.94 -14.52 5.68
#